data_AF-A0A258M6Z2-F1
#
_entry.id   AF-A0A258M6Z2-F1
#
_cell.length_a   1.000
_cell.length_b   1.000
_cell.length_c   1.000
_cell.angle_alpha   90.00
_cell.angle_beta   90.00
_cell.angle_gamma   90.00
#
_symmetry.space_group_name_H-M   'P 1'
#
loop_
_entity.id
_entity.type
_entity.pdbx_description
1 polymer ?
#
loop_
_entity_poly.entity_id
_entity_poly.type
_entity_poly.pdbx_seq_one_letter_code
_entity_poly.pdbx_strand_id
1 'polypeptide(L)'
;MRVSDFFFLGVLFANLILVTYLGIGNYQNGIKVATSQDNGEEIVAWFGNLASKLEANEPIHPEACKPTDEESKFAKDIKVNQWKNCVEALFAAKGPFESYTNLLKPNGPAYSSKCNKHELLTSGSFIFEKLTINPAGAPSLSSLEPSDKIVSGLQIRLSLCDTGYYLIKIGEFKL
;
A
#
# COMPACT_ATOMS: atom_id res chain seq x y z
N MET A 1 37.11 1.80 44.51
CA MET A 1 36.28 0.94 43.64
C MET A 1 36.88 -0.43 43.59
N ARG A 2 36.07 -1.46 43.84
CA ARG A 2 36.48 -2.85 43.62
C ARG A 2 36.47 -3.13 42.11
N VAL A 3 37.25 -4.11 41.68
CA VAL A 3 37.26 -4.57 40.27
C VAL A 3 35.84 -4.93 39.81
N SER A 4 35.01 -5.48 40.70
CA SER A 4 33.57 -5.74 40.47
C SER A 4 32.78 -4.51 40.05
N ASP A 5 33.10 -3.34 40.58
CA ASP A 5 32.36 -2.10 40.34
C ASP A 5 32.61 -1.62 38.90
N PHE A 6 33.84 -1.78 38.39
CA PHE A 6 34.19 -1.48 37.01
C PHE A 6 33.49 -2.42 36.01
N PHE A 7 33.38 -3.71 36.33
CA PHE A 7 32.62 -4.66 35.51
C PHE A 7 31.12 -4.30 35.48
N PHE A 8 30.54 -3.97 36.63
CA PHE A 8 29.14 -3.58 36.73
C PHE A 8 28.84 -2.30 35.91
N LEU A 9 29.68 -1.27 36.05
CA LEU A 9 29.56 -0.04 35.27
C LEU A 9 29.73 -0.29 33.76
N GLY A 10 30.64 -1.17 33.37
CA GLY A 10 30.82 -1.57 31.98
C GLY A 10 29.56 -2.22 31.38
N VAL A 11 28.93 -3.14 32.13
CA VAL A 11 27.66 -3.77 31.71
C VAL A 11 26.53 -2.74 31.61
N LEU A 12 26.42 -1.82 32.58
CA LEU A 12 25.41 -0.76 32.52
C LEU A 12 25.59 0.13 31.29
N PHE A 13 26.81 0.55 31.00
CA PHE A 13 27.11 1.38 29.84
C PHE A 13 26.83 0.65 28.51
N ALA A 14 27.19 -0.63 28.42
CA ALA A 14 26.87 -1.46 27.26
C ALA A 14 25.35 -1.59 27.04
N ASN A 15 24.57 -1.77 28.11
CA ASN A 15 23.11 -1.79 28.03
C ASN A 15 22.54 -0.45 27.55
N LEU A 16 23.04 0.68 28.07
CA LEU A 16 22.62 2.01 27.64
C LEU A 16 22.88 2.26 26.15
N ILE A 17 24.04 1.84 25.64
CA ILE A 17 24.36 1.93 24.21
C ILE A 17 23.38 1.06 23.40
N LEU A 18 23.15 -0.19 23.83
CA LEU A 18 22.28 -1.12 23.13
C LEU A 18 20.84 -0.61 23.01
N VAL A 19 20.25 -0.13 24.11
CA VAL A 19 18.88 0.40 24.08
C VAL A 19 18.78 1.69 23.26
N THR A 20 19.80 2.54 23.29
CA THR A 20 19.82 3.77 22.48
C THR A 20 19.88 3.43 20.99
N TYR A 21 20.73 2.46 20.62
CA TYR A 21 20.85 1.99 19.25
C TYR A 21 19.52 1.39 18.73
N LEU A 22 18.90 0.51 19.51
CA LEU A 22 17.59 -0.08 19.17
C LEU A 22 16.48 0.99 19.10
N GLY A 23 16.50 1.96 20.01
CA GLY A 23 15.54 3.07 20.04
C GLY A 23 15.61 3.94 18.79
N ILE A 24 16.81 4.31 18.35
CA ILE A 24 17.00 5.09 17.11
C ILE A 24 16.48 4.33 15.88
N GLY A 25 16.79 3.03 15.78
CA GLY A 25 16.30 2.20 14.67
C GLY A 25 14.78 2.13 14.62
N ASN A 26 14.13 1.92 15.76
CA ASN A 26 12.67 1.89 15.86
C ASN A 26 12.04 3.25 15.51
N TYR A 27 12.64 4.34 15.97
CA TYR A 27 12.17 5.69 15.67
C TYR A 27 12.23 6.00 14.17
N GLN A 28 13.36 5.68 13.51
CA GLN A 28 13.50 5.88 12.06
C GLN A 28 12.50 5.04 11.26
N ASN A 29 12.26 3.79 11.66
CA ASN A 29 11.24 2.95 11.03
C ASN A 29 9.83 3.50 11.27
N GLY A 30 9.55 4.05 12.44
CA GLY A 30 8.29 4.71 12.75
C GLY A 30 8.00 5.90 11.83
N ILE A 31 9.00 6.77 11.60
CA ILE A 31 8.87 7.89 10.64
C ILE A 31 8.57 7.38 9.24
N LYS A 32 9.30 6.36 8.78
CA LYS A 32 9.08 5.77 7.44
C LYS A 32 7.66 5.23 7.28
N VAL A 33 7.13 4.55 8.30
CA VAL A 33 5.74 4.06 8.28
C VAL A 33 4.77 5.23 8.22
N ALA A 34 4.95 6.27 9.04
CA ALA A 34 4.08 7.45 9.02
C ALA A 34 4.09 8.14 7.65
N THR A 35 5.26 8.38 7.06
CA THR A 35 5.35 8.96 5.71
C THR A 35 4.73 8.05 4.64
N SER A 36 4.87 6.73 4.76
CA SER A 36 4.16 5.80 3.86
C SER A 36 2.64 5.82 4.06
N GLN A 37 2.14 6.09 5.28
CA GLN A 37 0.71 6.29 5.53
C GLN A 37 0.21 7.57 4.86
N ASP A 38 0.93 8.68 5.02
CA ASP A 38 0.62 9.97 4.37
C ASP A 38 0.52 9.80 2.84
N ASN A 39 1.53 9.16 2.23
CA ASN A 39 1.50 8.81 0.80
C ASN A 39 0.28 7.95 0.44
N GLY A 40 -0.09 6.99 1.31
CA GLY A 40 -1.27 6.16 1.12
C GLY A 40 -2.58 6.95 1.18
N GLU A 41 -2.68 7.95 2.05
CA GLU A 41 -3.84 8.84 2.12
C GLU A 41 -3.97 9.67 0.84
N GLU A 42 -2.85 10.14 0.27
CA GLU A 42 -2.82 10.80 -1.03
C GLU A 42 -3.29 9.86 -2.16
N ILE A 43 -2.91 8.57 -2.13
CA ILE A 43 -3.43 7.56 -3.07
C ILE A 43 -4.96 7.45 -2.96
N VAL A 44 -5.49 7.33 -1.74
CA VAL A 44 -6.95 7.21 -1.51
C VAL A 44 -7.67 8.46 -2.00
N ALA A 45 -7.13 9.65 -1.71
CA ALA A 45 -7.69 10.91 -2.18
C ALA A 45 -7.66 11.02 -3.71
N TRP A 46 -6.58 10.57 -4.35
CA TRP A 46 -6.46 10.52 -5.80
C TRP A 46 -7.55 9.63 -6.43
N PHE A 47 -7.80 8.45 -5.87
CA PHE A 47 -8.89 7.58 -6.33
C PHE A 47 -10.28 8.17 -6.10
N GLY A 48 -10.50 8.90 -5.00
CA GLY A 48 -11.74 9.65 -4.79
C GLY A 48 -11.97 10.75 -5.84
N ASN A 49 -10.89 11.47 -6.21
CA ASN A 49 -10.94 12.46 -7.30
C ASN A 49 -11.16 11.81 -8.66
N LEU A 50 -10.58 10.63 -8.90
CA LEU A 50 -10.81 9.86 -10.11
C LEU A 50 -12.29 9.47 -10.24
N ALA A 51 -12.92 8.96 -9.17
CA ALA A 51 -14.34 8.65 -9.15
C ALA A 51 -15.22 9.88 -9.46
N SER A 52 -14.87 11.04 -8.90
CA SER A 52 -15.58 12.30 -9.19
C SER A 52 -15.47 12.71 -10.67
N LYS A 53 -14.29 12.51 -11.29
CA LYS A 53 -14.07 12.78 -12.72
C LYS A 53 -14.80 11.80 -13.63
N LEU A 54 -14.96 10.55 -13.19
CA LEU A 54 -15.77 9.53 -13.86
C LEU A 54 -17.23 9.97 -13.94
N GLU A 55 -17.80 10.43 -12.82
CA GLU A 55 -19.18 10.95 -12.78
C GLU A 55 -19.35 12.20 -13.67
N ALA A 56 -18.33 13.06 -13.74
CA ALA A 56 -18.32 14.25 -14.59
C ALA A 56 -17.99 13.98 -16.09
N ASN A 57 -17.72 12.71 -16.46
CA ASN A 57 -17.30 12.31 -17.81
C ASN A 57 -16.05 13.07 -18.33
N GLU A 58 -15.12 13.37 -17.43
CA GLU A 58 -13.86 14.04 -17.73
C GLU A 58 -12.76 13.06 -18.21
N PRO A 59 -11.74 13.55 -18.94
CA PRO A 59 -10.63 12.70 -19.37
C PRO A 59 -9.79 12.20 -18.18
N ILE A 60 -9.69 10.88 -18.06
CA ILE A 60 -8.94 10.19 -16.99
C ILE A 60 -7.52 9.90 -17.45
N HIS A 61 -6.54 10.25 -16.62
CA HIS A 61 -5.14 9.89 -16.80
C HIS A 61 -4.64 9.23 -15.50
N PRO A 62 -4.04 8.03 -15.55
CA PRO A 62 -3.80 7.20 -16.73
C PRO A 62 -5.07 6.53 -17.31
N GLU A 63 -5.16 6.40 -18.63
CA GLU A 63 -6.31 5.73 -19.31
C GLU A 63 -6.42 4.25 -18.90
N ALA A 64 -5.31 3.61 -18.54
CA ALA A 64 -5.27 2.24 -18.03
C ALA A 64 -6.08 2.05 -16.73
N CYS A 65 -6.35 3.12 -15.99
CA CYS A 65 -7.16 3.10 -14.77
C CYS A 65 -8.63 3.43 -15.00
N LYS A 66 -9.05 3.71 -16.24
CA LYS A 66 -10.46 3.97 -16.55
C LYS A 66 -11.30 2.69 -16.34
N PRO A 67 -12.28 2.70 -15.42
CA PRO A 67 -13.23 1.61 -15.26
C PRO A 67 -14.07 1.41 -16.52
N THR A 68 -14.42 0.16 -16.79
CA THR A 68 -15.39 -0.17 -17.83
C THR A 68 -16.78 -0.25 -17.22
N ASP A 69 -17.76 0.40 -17.83
CA ASP A 69 -19.14 0.36 -17.37
C ASP A 69 -19.72 -1.06 -17.49
N GLU A 70 -20.43 -1.49 -16.44
CA GLU A 70 -21.07 -2.81 -16.33
C GLU A 70 -21.95 -3.15 -17.56
N GLU A 71 -22.67 -2.16 -18.10
CA GLU A 71 -23.57 -2.32 -19.26
C GLU A 71 -22.83 -2.65 -20.56
N SER A 72 -21.57 -2.22 -20.63
CA SER A 72 -20.72 -2.32 -21.80
C SER A 72 -19.88 -3.62 -21.82
N LYS A 73 -19.92 -4.41 -20.73
CA LYS A 73 -19.25 -5.72 -20.60
C LYS A 73 -19.62 -6.76 -21.66
N PHE A 74 -20.76 -6.58 -22.32
CA PHE A 74 -21.29 -7.50 -23.34
C PHE A 74 -21.01 -7.07 -24.78
N ALA A 75 -20.43 -5.88 -25.00
CA ALA A 75 -20.01 -5.44 -26.32
C ALA A 75 -18.69 -6.13 -26.72
N LYS A 76 -18.69 -6.83 -27.87
CA LYS A 76 -17.60 -7.71 -28.32
C LYS A 76 -16.25 -7.03 -28.60
N ASP A 77 -16.15 -5.71 -28.53
CA ASP A 77 -14.96 -4.92 -28.89
C ASP A 77 -14.45 -3.96 -27.80
N ILE A 78 -14.96 -4.04 -26.56
CA ILE A 78 -14.48 -3.14 -25.49
C ILE A 78 -13.24 -3.73 -24.81
N LYS A 79 -12.11 -3.02 -24.95
CA LYS A 79 -10.89 -3.29 -24.19
C LYS A 79 -11.15 -2.99 -22.71
N VAL A 80 -11.40 -4.05 -21.94
CA VAL A 80 -11.51 -3.95 -20.48
C VAL A 80 -10.11 -3.78 -19.88
N ASN A 81 -9.91 -2.70 -19.16
CA ASN A 81 -8.66 -2.45 -18.44
C ASN A 81 -8.46 -3.46 -17.31
N GLN A 82 -7.22 -3.93 -17.16
CA GLN A 82 -6.80 -4.84 -16.11
C GLN A 82 -6.13 -4.07 -14.97
N TRP A 83 -6.33 -4.54 -13.74
CA TRP A 83 -5.75 -3.95 -12.54
C TRP A 83 -4.23 -3.78 -12.67
N LYS A 84 -3.53 -4.81 -13.17
CA LYS A 84 -2.08 -4.76 -13.40
C LYS A 84 -1.65 -3.52 -14.17
N ASN A 85 -2.28 -3.25 -15.30
CA ASN A 85 -1.90 -2.14 -16.17
C ASN A 85 -2.18 -0.79 -15.51
N CYS A 86 -3.25 -0.69 -14.73
CA CYS A 86 -3.54 0.51 -13.96
C CYS A 86 -2.49 0.73 -12.88
N VAL A 87 -2.28 -0.24 -11.98
CA VAL A 87 -1.34 -0.08 -10.86
C VAL A 87 0.09 0.12 -11.37
N GLU A 88 0.51 -0.55 -12.44
CA GLU A 88 1.81 -0.28 -13.08
C GLU A 88 1.88 1.15 -13.62
N ALA A 89 0.85 1.65 -14.30
CA ALA A 89 0.82 3.03 -14.82
C ALA A 89 0.82 4.09 -13.70
N LEU A 90 0.30 3.76 -12.51
CA LEU A 90 0.28 4.68 -11.37
C LEU A 90 1.67 4.91 -10.78
N PHE A 91 2.47 3.84 -10.67
CA PHE A 91 3.81 3.86 -10.10
C PHE A 91 4.95 3.94 -11.14
N ALA A 92 4.62 3.91 -12.44
CA ALA A 92 5.60 4.07 -13.52
C ALA A 92 6.16 5.50 -13.58
N ALA A 93 7.20 5.69 -14.40
CA ALA A 93 7.72 7.01 -14.71
C ALA A 93 6.62 7.91 -15.31
N LYS A 94 6.46 9.13 -14.79
CA LYS A 94 5.36 10.08 -15.07
C LYS A 94 3.99 9.66 -14.53
N GLY A 95 3.91 8.57 -13.77
CA GLY A 95 2.71 8.21 -13.02
C GLY A 95 2.51 9.16 -11.84
N PRO A 96 1.26 9.31 -11.34
CA PRO A 96 0.97 10.16 -10.18
C PRO A 96 1.75 9.75 -8.93
N PHE A 97 2.18 8.49 -8.82
CA PHE A 97 2.84 7.91 -7.65
C PHE A 97 4.28 7.48 -7.94
N GLU A 98 4.93 8.05 -8.96
CA GLU A 98 6.32 7.73 -9.32
C GLU A 98 7.27 7.86 -8.12
N SER A 99 7.06 8.87 -7.27
CA SER A 99 7.88 9.13 -6.09
C SER A 99 7.57 8.23 -4.89
N TYR A 100 6.46 7.49 -4.93
CA TYR A 100 6.03 6.65 -3.81
C TYR A 100 6.76 5.30 -3.87
N THR A 101 7.86 5.24 -3.13
CA THR A 101 8.70 4.06 -3.01
C THR A 101 8.54 3.39 -1.65
N ASN A 102 9.03 2.16 -1.52
CA ASN A 102 9.02 1.45 -0.25
C ASN A 102 10.11 2.02 0.69
N LEU A 103 9.68 2.80 1.68
CA LEU A 103 10.59 3.50 2.60
C LEU A 103 11.23 2.57 3.63
N LEU A 104 10.58 1.46 3.98
CA LEU A 104 11.11 0.45 4.91
C LEU A 104 12.14 -0.46 4.23
N LYS A 105 11.87 -0.82 2.97
CA LYS A 105 12.71 -1.67 2.12
C LYS A 105 12.95 -0.95 0.79
N PRO A 106 13.99 -0.11 0.68
CA PRO A 106 14.27 0.64 -0.55
C PRO A 106 14.47 -0.22 -1.81
N ASN A 107 14.90 -1.47 -1.64
CA ASN A 107 15.05 -2.46 -2.72
C ASN A 107 13.79 -3.34 -2.91
N GLY A 108 12.75 -3.10 -2.13
CA GLY A 108 11.47 -3.79 -2.20
C GLY A 108 10.48 -3.07 -3.10
N PRO A 109 9.38 -3.72 -3.48
CA PRO A 109 8.41 -3.13 -4.37
C PRO A 109 7.57 -2.07 -3.63
N ALA A 110 7.16 -1.01 -4.34
CA ALA A 110 6.26 0.03 -3.80
C ALA A 110 4.87 -0.53 -3.44
N TYR A 111 4.40 -1.52 -4.19
CA TYR A 111 3.16 -2.24 -3.94
C TYR A 111 3.36 -3.76 -4.10
N SER A 112 2.52 -4.54 -3.43
CA SER A 112 2.53 -6.01 -3.51
C SER A 112 1.11 -6.55 -3.47
N SER A 113 0.91 -7.78 -3.95
CA SER A 113 -0.38 -8.47 -3.85
C SER A 113 -0.67 -8.89 -2.40
N LYS A 114 0.36 -9.19 -1.61
CA LYS A 114 0.22 -9.65 -0.23
C LYS A 114 1.33 -9.10 0.66
N CYS A 115 0.98 -8.89 1.92
CA CYS A 115 1.93 -8.67 3.02
C CYS A 115 2.37 -10.02 3.55
N ASN A 116 3.56 -10.50 3.16
CA ASN A 116 4.01 -11.87 3.40
C ASN A 116 5.31 -11.89 4.21
N LYS A 117 5.26 -12.47 5.42
CA LYS A 117 6.44 -12.65 6.28
C LYS A 117 7.53 -13.54 5.69
N HIS A 118 7.22 -14.35 4.69
CA HIS A 118 8.20 -15.16 3.96
C HIS A 118 8.90 -14.37 2.84
N GLU A 119 8.32 -13.23 2.43
CA GLU A 119 8.89 -12.33 1.43
C GLU A 119 9.27 -11.01 2.10
N LEU A 120 10.47 -10.97 2.68
CA LEU A 120 10.89 -9.90 3.58
C LEU A 120 10.94 -8.49 2.95
N LEU A 121 10.91 -8.42 1.62
CA LEU A 121 10.90 -7.17 0.86
C LEU A 121 9.51 -6.53 0.77
N THR A 122 8.44 -7.25 1.13
CA THR A 122 7.05 -6.74 1.08
C THR A 122 6.70 -5.82 2.24
N SER A 123 7.52 -5.79 3.30
CA SER A 123 7.38 -4.82 4.38
C SER A 123 7.60 -3.40 3.82
N GLY A 124 6.65 -2.51 4.06
CA GLY A 124 6.56 -1.15 3.54
C GLY A 124 5.87 -1.02 2.18
N SER A 125 5.39 -2.12 1.59
CA SER A 125 4.63 -2.08 0.34
C SER A 125 3.15 -1.75 0.59
N PHE A 126 2.55 -1.02 -0.35
CA PHE A 126 1.10 -0.86 -0.45
C PHE A 126 0.42 -2.13 -0.93
N ILE A 127 -0.68 -2.50 -0.30
CA ILE A 127 -1.48 -3.69 -0.60
C ILE A 127 -2.88 -3.24 -0.98
N PHE A 128 -3.30 -3.62 -2.19
CA PHE A 128 -4.62 -3.33 -2.71
C PHE A 128 -5.50 -4.58 -2.64
N GLU A 129 -6.57 -4.50 -1.87
CA GLU A 129 -7.48 -5.62 -1.62
C GLU A 129 -8.87 -5.31 -2.19
N LYS A 130 -9.48 -6.29 -2.83
CA LYS A 130 -10.83 -6.24 -3.36
C LYS A 130 -11.78 -6.43 -2.20
N LEU A 131 -12.67 -5.46 -2.00
CA LEU A 131 -13.76 -5.58 -1.05
C LEU A 131 -15.01 -6.06 -1.79
N THR A 132 -15.46 -7.26 -1.48
CA THR A 132 -16.73 -7.80 -2.00
C THR A 132 -17.78 -7.73 -0.92
N ILE A 133 -18.78 -6.85 -1.11
CA ILE A 133 -19.93 -6.77 -0.20
C ILE A 133 -20.89 -7.93 -0.53
N ASN A 134 -21.10 -8.81 0.45
CA ASN A 134 -22.10 -9.86 0.35
C ASN A 134 -23.42 -9.38 0.98
N PRO A 135 -24.56 -9.37 0.26
CA PRO A 135 -25.84 -8.93 0.82
C PRO A 135 -26.29 -9.69 2.08
N ALA A 136 -25.83 -10.94 2.23
CA ALA A 136 -26.25 -11.83 3.32
C ALA A 136 -25.18 -12.03 4.42
N GLY A 137 -24.09 -11.25 4.43
CA GLY A 137 -23.00 -11.48 5.38
C GLY A 137 -21.95 -10.38 5.47
N ALA A 138 -20.90 -10.64 6.25
CA ALA A 138 -19.77 -9.73 6.37
C ALA A 138 -19.04 -9.58 5.02
N PRO A 139 -18.50 -8.39 4.72
CA PRO A 139 -17.73 -8.19 3.50
C PRO A 139 -16.47 -9.05 3.50
N SER A 140 -16.15 -9.64 2.35
CA SER A 140 -14.96 -10.45 2.16
C SER A 140 -13.86 -9.65 1.47
N LEU A 141 -12.62 -9.81 1.95
CA LEU A 141 -11.42 -9.23 1.34
C LEU A 141 -10.67 -10.31 0.58
N SER A 142 -10.26 -9.99 -0.63
CA SER A 142 -9.33 -10.81 -1.41
C SER A 142 -8.24 -9.94 -2.01
N SER A 143 -7.06 -10.49 -2.26
CA SER A 143 -6.04 -9.79 -3.05
C SER A 143 -6.62 -9.41 -4.42
N LEU A 144 -6.31 -8.21 -4.93
CA LEU A 144 -6.53 -7.92 -6.36
C LEU A 144 -5.55 -8.76 -7.16
N GLU A 145 -6.07 -9.54 -8.09
CA GLU A 145 -5.25 -10.29 -9.04
C GLU A 145 -4.83 -9.39 -10.21
N PRO A 146 -3.65 -9.62 -10.82
CA PRO A 146 -3.21 -8.84 -11.97
C PRO A 146 -4.22 -8.82 -13.13
N SER A 147 -4.96 -9.93 -13.31
CA SER A 147 -5.99 -10.11 -14.33
C SER A 147 -7.36 -9.55 -13.95
N ASP A 148 -7.54 -9.03 -12.73
CA ASP A 148 -8.82 -8.46 -12.32
C ASP A 148 -9.20 -7.30 -13.22
N LYS A 149 -10.46 -7.31 -13.66
CA LYS A 149 -11.03 -6.28 -14.51
C LYS A 149 -11.39 -5.05 -13.66
N ILE A 150 -11.04 -3.88 -14.16
CA ILE A 150 -11.44 -2.61 -13.54
C ILE A 150 -12.83 -2.26 -14.07
N VAL A 151 -13.83 -2.36 -13.20
CA VAL A 151 -15.24 -2.16 -13.53
C VAL A 151 -15.84 -1.11 -12.61
N SER A 152 -16.79 -0.34 -13.12
CA SER A 152 -17.50 0.66 -12.33
C SER A 152 -18.20 -0.02 -11.15
N GLY A 153 -17.93 0.45 -9.94
CA GLY A 153 -18.41 -0.11 -8.69
C GLY A 153 -17.43 -1.00 -7.93
N LEU A 154 -16.22 -1.24 -8.46
CA LEU A 154 -15.19 -2.02 -7.77
C LEU A 154 -14.74 -1.29 -6.50
N GLN A 155 -14.92 -1.94 -5.34
CA GLN A 155 -14.46 -1.43 -4.06
C GLN A 155 -13.08 -1.99 -3.72
N ILE A 156 -12.16 -1.09 -3.39
CA ILE A 156 -10.77 -1.42 -3.10
C ILE A 156 -10.42 -0.85 -1.73
N ARG A 157 -9.78 -1.68 -0.90
CA ARG A 157 -9.12 -1.26 0.33
C ARG A 157 -7.62 -1.11 0.06
N LEU A 158 -7.08 0.04 0.48
CA LEU A 158 -5.64 0.26 0.53
C LEU A 158 -5.14 0.03 1.96
N SER A 159 -4.10 -0.78 2.06
CA SER A 159 -3.39 -1.07 3.30
C SER A 159 -1.88 -0.91 3.11
N LEU A 160 -1.16 -0.62 4.18
CA LEU A 160 0.31 -0.63 4.22
C LEU A 160 0.79 -1.88 4.97
N CYS A 161 1.75 -2.61 4.41
CA CYS A 161 2.41 -3.71 5.12
C CYS A 161 3.47 -3.14 6.08
N ASP A 162 3.31 -3.31 7.38
CA ASP A 162 4.22 -2.71 8.37
C ASP A 162 5.52 -3.51 8.58
N THR A 163 6.32 -3.14 9.58
CA THR A 163 7.56 -3.86 9.93
C THR A 163 7.32 -5.25 10.53
N GLY A 164 6.13 -5.49 11.08
CA GLY A 164 5.69 -6.77 11.66
C GLY A 164 4.93 -7.67 10.67
N TYR A 165 4.79 -7.26 9.41
CA TYR A 165 3.95 -7.91 8.39
C TYR A 165 2.46 -7.93 8.74
N TYR A 166 2.00 -6.88 9.42
CA TYR A 166 0.59 -6.58 9.61
C TYR A 166 0.12 -5.56 8.60
N LEU A 167 -1.15 -5.67 8.21
CA LEU A 167 -1.81 -4.72 7.32
C LEU A 167 -2.36 -3.57 8.16
N ILE A 168 -1.82 -2.37 7.94
CA ILE A 168 -2.41 -1.14 8.47
C ILE A 168 -3.36 -0.61 7.42
N LYS A 169 -4.67 -0.63 7.71
CA LYS A 169 -5.69 -0.05 6.82
C LYS A 169 -5.46 1.46 6.71
N ILE A 170 -5.31 1.95 5.48
CA ILE A 170 -5.22 3.38 5.17
C ILE A 170 -6.60 3.92 4.83
N GLY A 171 -7.28 3.27 3.88
CA GLY A 171 -8.59 3.73 3.42
C GLY A 171 -9.25 2.76 2.46
N GLU A 172 -10.47 3.12 2.06
CA GLU A 172 -11.27 2.40 1.08
C GLU A 172 -11.80 3.39 0.06
N PHE A 173 -11.84 2.99 -1.20
CA PHE A 173 -12.37 3.78 -2.29
C PHE A 173 -13.13 2.91 -3.28
N LYS A 174 -14.01 3.54 -4.02
CA LYS A 174 -14.84 2.92 -5.05
C LYS A 174 -14.47 3.53 -6.40
N LEU A 175 -14.22 2.67 -7.37
CA LEU A 175 -14.01 3.04 -8.77
C LEU A 175 -15.35 3.10 -9.51
#